data_AF-A0A4Q5TMW6-F1
#
_entry.id   AF-A0A4Q5TMW6-F1
#
_cell.length_a   1.000
_cell.length_b   1.000
_cell.length_c   1.000
_cell.angle_alpha   90.00
_cell.angle_beta   90.00
_cell.angle_gamma   90.00
#
_symmetry.space_group_name_H-M   'P 1'
#
loop_
_entity.id
_entity.type
_entity.pdbx_description
1 polymer ?
#
loop_
_entity_poly.entity_id
_entity_poly.type
_entity_poly.pdbx_seq_one_letter_code
_entity_poly.pdbx_strand_id
1 'polypeptide(L)'
;MLSLRKTMLMLLVCLCTYTVATAQLTQAKPKLFEGYPTAFTISESTLQNIFSINNANELTIDFGNGLLFPCKLVKNESRYGNMQTVIIRSTAFDNALLQVTRISNRDQSVVYSGRIINERAADGFEIRKSASGAYQLQKFETDKILEGCFL
;
A
#
# COMPACT_ATOMS: atom_id res chain seq x y z
N MET A 1 43.68 47.05 -15.78
CA MET A 1 42.36 47.16 -16.43
C MET A 1 41.94 45.78 -16.89
N LEU A 2 40.96 45.15 -16.23
CA LEU A 2 40.52 43.80 -16.57
C LEU A 2 39.71 43.87 -17.88
N SER A 3 40.12 43.10 -18.89
CA SER A 3 39.49 43.11 -20.23
C SER A 3 37.99 42.77 -20.13
N LEU A 4 37.17 43.54 -20.85
CA LEU A 4 35.70 43.40 -20.93
C LEU A 4 35.23 41.97 -21.27
N ARG A 5 36.08 41.17 -21.93
CA ARG A 5 35.81 39.76 -22.23
C ARG A 5 35.87 38.86 -20.98
N LYS A 6 36.73 39.18 -20.02
CA LYS A 6 36.88 38.42 -18.76
C LYS A 6 35.73 38.71 -17.80
N THR A 7 35.23 39.94 -17.76
CA THR A 7 34.06 40.30 -16.94
C THR A 7 32.76 39.70 -17.51
N MET A 8 32.61 39.63 -18.84
CA MET A 8 31.43 39.00 -19.45
C MET A 8 31.40 37.48 -19.22
N LEU A 9 32.54 36.79 -19.31
CA LEU A 9 32.62 35.35 -19.03
C LEU A 9 32.32 35.03 -17.56
N MET A 10 32.79 35.87 -16.63
CA MET A 10 32.54 35.69 -15.20
C MET A 10 31.06 35.90 -14.84
N LEU A 11 30.37 36.84 -15.50
CA LEU A 11 28.94 37.05 -15.33
C LEU A 11 28.13 35.86 -15.85
N LEU A 12 28.51 35.29 -17.00
CA LEU A 12 27.83 34.13 -17.60
C LEU A 12 27.95 32.88 -16.72
N VAL A 13 29.11 32.64 -16.10
CA VAL A 13 29.32 31.52 -15.17
C VAL A 13 28.50 31.69 -13.89
N CYS A 14 28.38 32.92 -13.37
CA CYS A 14 27.52 33.20 -12.22
C CYS A 14 26.02 33.00 -12.52
N LEU A 15 25.53 33.24 -13.75
CA LEU A 15 24.13 32.98 -14.08
C LEU A 15 23.81 31.47 -14.21
N CYS A 16 24.77 30.64 -14.62
CA CYS A 16 24.56 29.20 -14.76
C CYS A 16 24.44 28.47 -13.41
N THR A 17 24.98 29.01 -12.32
CA THR A 17 24.93 28.35 -10.99
C THR A 17 23.61 28.56 -10.23
N TYR A 18 22.76 29.50 -10.64
CA TYR A 18 21.45 29.72 -9.99
C TYR A 18 20.34 28.75 -10.44
N THR A 19 20.55 27.99 -11.51
CA THR A 19 19.47 27.17 -12.11
C THR A 19 19.37 25.74 -11.57
N VAL A 20 20.20 25.35 -10.59
CA VAL A 20 20.26 23.95 -10.08
C VAL A 20 19.63 23.72 -8.70
N ALA A 21 18.98 24.71 -8.08
CA ALA A 21 18.52 24.61 -6.70
C ALA A 21 16.98 24.54 -6.51
N THR A 22 16.26 23.91 -7.43
CA THR A 22 14.88 23.45 -7.16
C THR A 22 14.74 21.96 -7.49
N ALA A 23 15.55 21.12 -6.84
CA ALA A 23 15.23 19.71 -6.73
C ALA A 23 13.89 19.60 -5.97
N GLN A 24 12.92 18.95 -6.59
CA GLN A 24 11.53 18.85 -6.16
C GLN A 24 11.42 18.47 -4.68
N LEU A 25 10.82 19.34 -3.87
CA LEU A 25 10.24 18.96 -2.58
C LEU A 25 9.00 18.10 -2.87
N THR A 26 9.21 16.84 -3.23
CA THR A 26 8.12 15.86 -3.24
C THR A 26 7.66 15.73 -1.80
N GLN A 27 6.49 16.29 -1.50
CA GLN A 27 5.90 16.20 -0.17
C GLN A 27 5.88 14.73 0.25
N ALA A 28 6.52 14.41 1.38
CA ALA A 28 6.58 13.04 1.88
C ALA A 28 5.15 12.52 2.05
N LYS A 29 4.84 11.36 1.46
CA LYS A 29 3.53 10.74 1.61
C LYS A 29 3.27 10.46 3.11
N PRO A 30 2.06 10.75 3.64
CA PRO A 30 1.73 10.42 5.02
C PRO A 30 1.74 8.91 5.25
N LYS A 31 2.00 8.49 6.49
CA LYS A 31 1.83 7.10 6.93
C LYS A 31 0.44 6.93 7.52
N LEU A 32 -0.38 6.07 6.93
CA LEU A 32 -1.73 5.77 7.41
C LEU A 32 -1.72 4.80 8.59
N PHE A 33 -0.67 3.97 8.70
CA PHE A 33 -0.62 2.88 9.67
C PHE A 33 0.53 3.02 10.67
N GLU A 34 1.13 4.19 10.80
CA GLU A 34 2.26 4.44 11.70
C GLU A 34 1.99 3.99 13.14
N GLY A 35 0.79 4.29 13.66
CA GLY A 35 0.36 3.95 15.02
C GLY A 35 0.14 2.46 15.32
N TYR A 36 0.21 1.59 14.32
CA TYR A 36 0.07 0.14 14.50
C TYR A 36 1.44 -0.55 14.56
N PRO A 37 1.55 -1.73 15.22
CA PRO A 37 2.76 -2.53 15.19
C PRO A 37 3.23 -2.89 13.78
N THR A 38 4.53 -3.18 13.66
CA THR A 38 5.15 -3.56 12.38
C THR A 38 4.61 -4.88 11.86
N ALA A 39 4.23 -5.80 12.74
CA ALA A 39 3.52 -7.01 12.38
C ALA A 39 2.59 -7.45 13.52
N PHE A 40 1.46 -8.06 13.18
CA PHE A 40 0.60 -8.72 14.16
C PHE A 40 -0.23 -9.83 13.52
N THR A 41 -0.58 -10.83 14.34
CA THR A 41 -1.34 -11.99 13.91
C THR A 41 -2.79 -11.61 13.61
N ILE A 42 -3.30 -12.13 12.50
CA ILE A 42 -4.70 -12.05 12.13
C ILE A 42 -5.30 -13.46 12.11
N SER A 43 -6.57 -13.57 12.49
CA SER A 43 -7.24 -14.88 12.51
C SER A 43 -7.60 -15.34 11.10
N GLU A 44 -7.57 -16.65 10.87
CA GLU A 44 -8.06 -17.24 9.62
C GLU A 44 -9.56 -17.03 9.45
N SER A 45 -10.33 -16.98 10.54
CA SER A 45 -11.76 -16.69 10.48
C SER A 45 -12.04 -15.26 10.00
N THR A 46 -11.25 -14.27 10.42
CA THR A 46 -11.31 -12.90 9.86
C THR A 46 -11.08 -12.93 8.34
N LEU A 47 -10.05 -13.65 7.88
CA LEU A 47 -9.76 -13.79 6.45
C LEU A 47 -10.87 -14.50 5.69
N GLN A 48 -11.43 -15.57 6.25
CA GLN A 48 -12.54 -16.30 5.65
C GLN A 48 -13.80 -15.43 5.54
N ASN A 49 -14.11 -14.65 6.57
CA ASN A 49 -15.28 -13.78 6.62
C ASN A 49 -15.26 -12.70 5.54
N ILE A 50 -14.07 -12.23 5.13
CA ILE A 50 -13.92 -11.27 4.02
C ILE A 50 -14.56 -11.81 2.73
N PHE A 51 -14.47 -13.12 2.47
CA PHE A 51 -15.03 -13.73 1.26
C PHE A 51 -16.54 -13.97 1.32
N SER A 52 -17.13 -13.90 2.52
CA SER A 52 -18.58 -13.97 2.73
C SER A 52 -19.28 -12.62 2.55
N ILE A 53 -18.52 -11.53 2.38
CA ILE A 53 -19.07 -10.20 2.11
C ILE A 53 -19.70 -10.20 0.71
N ASN A 54 -21.02 -10.00 0.68
CA ASN A 54 -21.85 -10.08 -0.52
C ASN A 54 -22.68 -8.82 -0.78
N ASN A 55 -22.72 -7.87 0.16
CA ASN A 55 -23.45 -6.62 0.03
C ASN A 55 -22.47 -5.43 -0.05
N ALA A 56 -22.95 -4.34 -0.65
CA ALA A 56 -22.19 -3.10 -0.80
C ALA A 56 -22.35 -2.13 0.40
N ASN A 57 -22.95 -2.62 1.50
CA ASN A 57 -23.18 -1.81 2.68
C ASN A 57 -21.86 -1.55 3.42
N GLU A 58 -21.87 -0.51 4.27
CA GLU A 58 -20.75 -0.26 5.17
C GLU A 58 -20.67 -1.35 6.24
N LEU A 59 -19.46 -1.87 6.43
CA LEU A 59 -19.14 -2.81 7.48
C LEU A 59 -17.74 -2.53 8.01
N THR A 60 -17.41 -3.07 9.18
CA THR A 60 -16.08 -2.94 9.77
C THR A 60 -15.45 -4.31 9.91
N ILE A 61 -14.25 -4.48 9.36
CA ILE A 61 -13.44 -5.69 9.56
C ILE A 61 -12.53 -5.44 10.75
N ASP A 62 -12.59 -6.30 11.76
CA ASP A 62 -11.64 -6.29 12.87
C ASP A 62 -10.46 -7.22 12.56
N PHE A 63 -9.28 -6.63 12.35
CA PHE A 63 -8.04 -7.38 12.16
C PHE A 63 -7.34 -7.73 13.47
N GLY A 64 -7.87 -7.26 14.60
CA GLY A 64 -7.22 -7.32 15.91
C GLY A 64 -6.23 -6.17 16.10
N ASN A 65 -5.62 -6.14 17.29
CA ASN A 65 -4.58 -5.16 17.62
C ASN A 65 -5.02 -3.69 17.46
N GLY A 66 -6.32 -3.43 17.67
CA GLY A 66 -6.94 -2.12 17.52
C GLY A 66 -7.20 -1.69 16.07
N LEU A 67 -6.83 -2.49 15.06
CA LEU A 67 -7.08 -2.17 13.65
C LEU A 67 -8.52 -2.56 13.27
N LEU A 68 -9.43 -1.62 13.52
CA LEU A 68 -10.78 -1.65 12.94
C LEU A 68 -10.73 -1.03 11.56
N PHE A 69 -11.22 -1.75 10.55
CA PHE A 69 -11.20 -1.33 9.14
C PHE A 69 -12.63 -1.10 8.61
N PRO A 70 -13.22 0.09 8.84
CA PRO A 70 -14.47 0.51 8.22
C PRO A 70 -14.34 0.54 6.70
N CYS A 71 -15.29 -0.08 5.99
CA CYS A 71 -15.13 -0.33 4.57
C CYS A 71 -16.42 -0.63 3.81
N LYS A 72 -16.32 -0.63 2.47
CA LYS A 72 -17.35 -1.05 1.50
C LYS A 72 -16.78 -2.05 0.51
N LEU A 73 -17.58 -3.04 0.13
CA LEU A 73 -17.24 -3.98 -0.93
C LEU A 73 -17.12 -3.24 -2.28
N VAL A 74 -15.99 -3.40 -2.96
CA VAL A 74 -15.78 -2.92 -4.34
C VAL A 74 -15.99 -4.06 -5.32
N LYS A 75 -15.45 -5.24 -5.00
CA LYS A 75 -15.39 -6.36 -5.92
C LYS A 75 -15.27 -7.69 -5.18
N ASN A 76 -15.98 -8.71 -5.64
CA ASN A 76 -15.83 -10.08 -5.18
C ASN A 76 -15.95 -11.00 -6.41
N GLU A 77 -14.83 -11.52 -6.90
CA GLU A 77 -14.79 -12.32 -8.14
C GLU A 77 -14.07 -13.66 -7.93
N SER A 78 -14.65 -14.72 -8.46
CA SER A 78 -14.01 -16.03 -8.59
C SER A 78 -13.41 -16.19 -9.98
N ARG A 79 -12.17 -16.68 -10.06
CA ARG A 79 -11.47 -17.00 -11.30
C ARG A 79 -10.87 -18.40 -11.24
N TYR A 80 -10.72 -19.03 -12.39
CA TYR A 80 -10.07 -20.35 -12.55
C TYR A 80 -10.66 -21.49 -11.70
N GLY A 81 -11.85 -21.31 -11.12
CA GLY A 81 -12.55 -22.29 -10.29
C GLY A 81 -12.00 -22.47 -8.87
N ASN A 82 -10.73 -22.12 -8.63
CA ASN A 82 -10.06 -22.32 -7.35
C ASN A 82 -9.46 -21.04 -6.74
N MET A 83 -9.63 -19.89 -7.41
CA MET A 83 -9.16 -18.60 -6.94
C MET A 83 -10.34 -17.66 -6.75
N GLN A 84 -10.35 -16.90 -5.67
CA GLN A 84 -11.30 -15.81 -5.48
C GLN A 84 -10.59 -14.60 -4.92
N THR A 85 -10.92 -13.43 -5.46
CA THR A 85 -10.34 -12.15 -5.06
C THR A 85 -11.44 -11.20 -4.62
N VAL A 86 -11.25 -10.63 -3.45
CA VAL A 86 -12.10 -9.60 -2.86
C VAL A 86 -11.31 -8.30 -2.81
N ILE A 87 -11.92 -7.21 -3.29
CA ILE A 87 -11.41 -5.86 -3.18
C ILE A 87 -12.42 -5.05 -2.38
N ILE A 88 -11.91 -4.39 -1.35
CA ILE A 88 -12.69 -3.60 -0.39
C ILE A 88 -12.01 -2.24 -0.26
N ARG A 89 -12.82 -1.18 -0.17
CA ARG A 89 -12.33 0.19 0.01
C ARG A 89 -12.63 0.65 1.42
N SER A 90 -11.63 1.20 2.10
CA SER A 90 -11.82 1.80 3.42
C SER A 90 -12.64 3.08 3.34
N THR A 91 -13.48 3.31 4.35
CA THR A 91 -14.17 4.59 4.57
C THR A 91 -13.46 5.49 5.59
N ALA A 92 -12.42 4.99 6.26
CA ALA A 92 -11.68 5.72 7.32
C ALA A 92 -10.18 5.94 7.02
N PHE A 93 -9.56 5.09 6.20
CA PHE A 93 -8.13 5.16 5.87
C PHE A 93 -7.89 5.78 4.49
N ASP A 94 -8.43 6.98 4.26
CA ASP A 94 -8.21 7.78 3.05
C ASP A 94 -8.49 7.03 1.72
N ASN A 95 -9.50 6.15 1.72
CA ASN A 95 -9.85 5.24 0.63
C ASN A 95 -8.84 4.12 0.34
N ALA A 96 -8.02 3.72 1.32
CA ALA A 96 -7.12 2.58 1.21
C ALA A 96 -7.88 1.34 0.69
N LEU A 97 -7.25 0.62 -0.23
CA LEU A 97 -7.79 -0.60 -0.82
C LEU A 97 -7.19 -1.81 -0.11
N LEU A 98 -8.07 -2.65 0.42
CA LEU A 98 -7.75 -4.00 0.82
C LEU A 98 -8.05 -4.93 -0.35
N GLN A 99 -7.04 -5.62 -0.85
CA GLN A 99 -7.19 -6.73 -1.79
C GLN A 99 -6.80 -8.02 -1.08
N VAL A 100 -7.69 -9.01 -1.07
CA VAL A 100 -7.42 -10.35 -0.53
C VAL A 100 -7.76 -11.39 -1.58
N THR A 101 -6.84 -12.31 -1.83
CA THR A 101 -7.03 -13.47 -2.68
C THR A 101 -6.99 -14.73 -1.83
N ARG A 102 -7.96 -15.63 -2.04
CA ARG A 102 -7.91 -17.01 -1.56
C ARG A 102 -7.65 -17.94 -2.74
N ILE A 103 -6.77 -18.90 -2.53
CA ILE A 103 -6.48 -19.99 -3.45
C ILE A 103 -6.78 -21.29 -2.73
N SER A 104 -7.69 -22.09 -3.28
CA SER A 104 -7.93 -23.46 -2.85
C SER A 104 -7.04 -24.39 -3.65
N ASN A 105 -6.17 -25.11 -2.97
CA ASN A 105 -5.27 -26.09 -3.57
C ASN A 105 -5.98 -27.44 -3.77
N ARG A 106 -5.35 -28.33 -4.55
CA ARG A 106 -5.89 -29.67 -4.84
C ARG A 106 -5.99 -30.56 -3.60
N ASP A 107 -5.15 -30.32 -2.59
CA ASP A 107 -5.15 -30.99 -1.29
C ASP A 107 -6.18 -30.41 -0.31
N GLN A 108 -7.08 -29.54 -0.78
CA GLN A 108 -8.08 -28.79 0.00
C GLN A 108 -7.49 -27.75 0.97
N SER A 109 -6.17 -27.55 0.97
CA SER A 109 -5.57 -26.44 1.72
C SER A 109 -5.96 -25.11 1.09
N VAL A 110 -6.19 -24.10 1.94
CA VAL A 110 -6.50 -22.74 1.50
C VAL A 110 -5.31 -21.84 1.82
N VAL A 111 -4.91 -21.04 0.85
CA VAL A 111 -3.88 -20.02 1.01
C VAL A 111 -4.47 -18.64 0.74
N TYR A 112 -4.37 -17.77 1.73
CA TYR A 112 -4.67 -16.36 1.61
C TYR A 112 -3.41 -15.54 1.30
N SER A 113 -3.57 -14.52 0.46
CA SER A 113 -2.59 -13.46 0.24
C SER A 113 -3.32 -12.14 0.02
N GLY A 114 -2.67 -11.01 0.21
CA GLY A 114 -3.32 -9.72 0.04
C GLY A 114 -2.56 -8.56 0.61
N ARG A 115 -3.05 -7.35 0.33
CA ARG A 115 -2.44 -6.09 0.75
C ARG A 115 -3.49 -5.04 1.08
N ILE A 116 -3.18 -4.17 2.03
CA ILE A 116 -3.84 -2.89 2.27
C ILE A 116 -2.90 -1.81 1.73
N ILE A 117 -3.34 -1.09 0.69
CA ILE A 117 -2.53 -0.06 0.03
C ILE A 117 -3.33 1.22 -0.18
N ASN A 118 -2.62 2.34 -0.22
CA ASN A 118 -3.14 3.62 -0.66
C ASN A 118 -2.04 4.32 -1.47
N GLU A 119 -2.35 4.76 -2.68
CA GLU A 119 -1.38 5.42 -3.57
C GLU A 119 -0.80 6.70 -2.97
N ARG A 120 -1.56 7.35 -2.09
CA ARG A 120 -1.18 8.57 -1.37
C ARG A 120 -0.51 8.32 -0.03
N ALA A 121 -0.32 7.06 0.38
CA ALA A 121 0.33 6.71 1.63
C ALA A 121 1.74 6.13 1.44
N ALA A 122 2.63 6.43 2.37
CA ALA A 122 3.99 5.89 2.42
C ALA A 122 4.05 4.46 2.98
N ASP A 123 2.98 3.98 3.62
CA ASP A 123 2.93 2.64 4.22
C ASP A 123 1.66 1.87 3.87
N GLY A 124 1.73 0.56 4.10
CA GLY A 124 0.64 -0.38 3.90
C GLY A 124 0.87 -1.66 4.69
N PHE A 125 -0.06 -2.60 4.57
CA PHE A 125 0.06 -3.93 5.17
C PHE A 125 0.01 -5.03 4.12
N GLU A 126 0.78 -6.08 4.29
CA GLU A 126 0.73 -7.29 3.48
C GLU A 126 0.35 -8.49 4.35
N ILE A 127 -0.54 -9.34 3.84
CA ILE A 127 -0.90 -10.61 4.47
C ILE A 127 0.21 -11.61 4.17
N ARG A 128 0.88 -12.11 5.22
CA ARG A 128 1.94 -13.11 5.14
C ARG A 128 1.69 -14.25 6.13
N LYS A 129 2.22 -15.44 5.83
CA LYS A 129 2.36 -16.49 6.84
C LYS A 129 3.65 -16.27 7.62
N SER A 130 3.56 -16.39 8.94
CA SER A 130 4.69 -16.47 9.84
C SER A 130 5.38 -17.84 9.77
N ALA A 131 6.54 -17.96 10.41
CA ALA A 131 7.26 -19.24 10.49
C ALA A 131 6.46 -20.35 11.21
N SER A 132 5.52 -19.98 12.09
CA SER A 132 4.61 -20.93 12.76
C SER A 132 3.38 -21.29 11.92
N GLY A 133 3.26 -20.74 10.70
CA GLY A 133 2.12 -20.97 9.80
C GLY A 133 0.93 -20.04 10.02
N ALA A 134 0.91 -19.26 11.10
CA ALA A 134 -0.15 -18.30 11.38
C ALA A 134 -0.09 -17.10 10.43
N TYR A 135 -1.25 -16.57 10.03
CA TYR A 135 -1.33 -15.36 9.21
C TYR A 135 -1.05 -14.09 10.01
N GLN A 136 -0.36 -13.15 9.38
CA GLN A 136 0.00 -11.85 9.94
C GLN A 136 -0.24 -10.73 8.93
N LEU A 137 -0.62 -9.55 9.41
CA LEU A 137 -0.44 -8.31 8.67
C LEU A 137 0.96 -7.79 8.97
N GLN A 138 1.78 -7.65 7.93
CA GLN A 138 3.14 -7.14 7.99
C GLN A 138 3.19 -5.77 7.32
N LYS A 139 3.60 -4.73 8.07
CA LYS A 139 3.75 -3.37 7.54
C LYS A 139 4.88 -3.35 6.52
N PHE A 140 4.69 -2.61 5.45
CA PHE A 140 5.72 -2.31 4.45
C PHE A 140 5.66 -0.83 4.04
N GLU A 141 6.75 -0.32 3.46
CA GLU A 141 6.81 1.02 2.88
C GLU A 141 6.42 0.93 1.40
N THR A 142 5.38 1.67 1.01
CA THR A 142 4.74 1.60 -0.31
C THR A 142 5.69 1.98 -1.44
N ASP A 143 6.58 2.93 -1.20
CA ASP A 143 7.56 3.39 -2.19
C ASP A 143 8.59 2.31 -2.58
N LYS A 144 8.74 1.24 -1.76
CA LYS A 144 9.59 0.09 -2.10
C LYS A 144 8.89 -0.94 -2.98
N ILE A 145 7.57 -0.86 -3.14
CA ILE A 145 6.76 -1.87 -3.84
C ILE A 145 6.09 -1.28 -5.09
N LEU A 146 5.76 0.01 -5.08
CA LEU A 146 5.14 0.72 -6.21
C LEU A 146 6.16 1.44 -7.09
N GLU A 147 7.41 0.97 -7.19
CA GLU A 147 8.37 1.50 -8.17
C GLU A 147 7.69 1.49 -9.55
N GLY A 148 7.58 2.68 -10.14
CA GLY A 148 6.65 2.96 -11.23
C GLY A 148 6.79 2.00 -12.40
N CYS A 149 5.67 1.47 -12.87
CA CYS A 149 5.56 1.13 -14.29
C CYS A 149 5.68 2.44 -15.08
N PHE A 150 6.91 2.82 -15.42
CA PHE A 150 7.16 3.75 -16.50
C PHE A 150 6.88 2.98 -17.80
N LEU A 151 5.72 3.24 -18.41
CA LEU A 151 5.45 2.91 -19.80
C LEU A 151 6.26 3.83 -20.72
#